data_AF-A0A1Q3CGQ1-F1
#
_entry.id   AF-A0A1Q3CGQ1-F1
#
_cell.length_a   1.000
_cell.length_b   1.000
_cell.length_c   1.000
_cell.angle_alpha   90.00
_cell.angle_beta   90.00
_cell.angle_gamma   90.00
#
_symmetry.space_group_name_H-M   'P 1'
#
loop_
_entity.id
_entity.type
_entity.pdbx_description
1 polymer ?
#
loop_
_entity_poly.entity_id
_entity_poly.type
_entity_poly.pdbx_seq_one_letter_code
_entity_poly.pdbx_strand_id
1 'polypeptide(L)'
;MYASGRAKALDDSTLIVRILKNQHNYKRLSRNKNLKAPWLVKQYEDRVRITPKWKLKEFGEIVLIDLNCQISHSATYRARKNALDEVNCSYEEKFLRLRNYVYEILRSNIGRTGQYMLLESRQRVTQ
;
A
#
# COMPACT_ATOMS: atom_id res chain seq x y z
N MET A 1 -56.85 14.48 -32.68
CA MET A 1 -55.59 15.24 -32.74
C MET A 1 -55.02 15.32 -31.34
N TYR A 2 -53.86 14.72 -31.07
CA TYR A 2 -53.25 14.79 -29.75
C TYR A 2 -52.52 16.13 -29.63
N ALA A 3 -52.92 16.95 -28.66
CA ALA A 3 -52.17 18.16 -28.31
C ALA A 3 -50.80 17.74 -27.79
N SER A 4 -49.75 17.99 -28.59
CA SER A 4 -48.38 17.84 -28.14
C SER A 4 -48.11 18.91 -27.08
N GLY A 5 -48.23 18.53 -25.82
CA GLY A 5 -47.86 19.38 -24.69
C GLY A 5 -46.39 19.75 -24.80
N ARG A 6 -46.11 21.00 -25.18
CA ARG A 6 -44.77 21.57 -25.22
C ARG A 6 -44.19 21.54 -23.82
N ALA A 7 -43.03 20.90 -23.63
CA ALA A 7 -42.30 20.96 -22.38
C ALA A 7 -42.00 22.44 -22.06
N LYS A 8 -42.43 22.91 -20.88
CA LYS A 8 -42.26 24.29 -20.45
C LYS A 8 -40.80 24.58 -20.15
N ALA A 9 -40.33 25.76 -20.53
CA ALA A 9 -38.94 26.18 -20.36
C ALA A 9 -38.64 26.47 -18.88
N LEU A 10 -37.38 26.28 -18.47
CA LEU A 10 -36.93 26.51 -17.09
C LEU A 10 -37.07 27.97 -16.62
N ASP A 11 -37.22 28.90 -17.56
CA ASP A 11 -37.24 30.36 -17.33
C ASP A 11 -38.66 30.95 -17.42
N ASP A 12 -39.70 30.10 -17.37
CA ASP A 12 -41.09 30.55 -17.31
C ASP A 12 -41.34 31.25 -15.96
N SER A 13 -41.63 32.55 -15.99
CA SER A 13 -41.97 33.40 -14.83
C SER A 13 -43.21 32.94 -14.03
N THR A 14 -43.92 31.93 -14.53
CA THR A 14 -45.07 31.30 -13.86
C THR A 14 -44.64 30.25 -12.82
N LEU A 15 -43.37 29.83 -12.83
CA LEU A 15 -42.83 28.81 -11.93
C LEU A 15 -42.06 29.45 -10.78
N ILE A 16 -42.56 29.27 -9.55
CA ILE A 16 -41.91 29.75 -8.33
C ILE A 16 -41.39 28.54 -7.55
N VAL A 17 -40.10 28.56 -7.17
CA VAL A 17 -39.52 27.54 -6.29
C VAL A 17 -40.16 27.69 -4.90
N ARG A 18 -41.06 26.77 -4.55
CA ARG A 18 -41.76 26.81 -3.24
C ARG A 18 -40.87 26.38 -2.07
N ILE A 19 -39.99 25.41 -2.29
CA ILE A 19 -39.10 24.85 -1.27
C ILE A 19 -37.78 24.46 -1.93
N LEU A 20 -36.68 25.09 -1.50
CA LEU A 20 -35.32 24.74 -1.92
C LEU A 20 -34.63 23.98 -0.79
N LYS A 21 -34.50 22.66 -0.93
CA LYS A 21 -33.67 21.85 -0.03
C LYS A 21 -32.22 21.85 -0.53
N ASN A 22 -31.46 22.87 -0.15
CA ASN A 22 -30.05 23.04 -0.54
C ASN A 22 -29.06 22.21 0.31
N GLN A 23 -29.54 21.18 1.03
CA GLN A 23 -28.68 20.31 1.81
C GLN A 23 -28.47 18.99 1.08
N HIS A 24 -27.26 18.84 0.53
CA HIS A 24 -26.84 17.62 -0.13
C HIS A 24 -26.06 16.74 0.86
N ASN A 25 -26.76 15.80 1.51
CA ASN A 25 -26.17 14.86 2.49
C ASN A 25 -25.36 13.72 1.87
N TYR A 26 -25.26 13.63 0.55
CA TYR A 26 -24.52 12.53 -0.07
C TYR A 26 -23.01 12.78 0.06
N LYS A 27 -22.31 11.84 0.71
CA LYS A 27 -20.85 11.78 0.70
C LYS A 27 -20.41 11.51 -0.74
N ARG A 28 -19.97 12.55 -1.46
CA ARG A 28 -19.42 12.41 -2.81
C ARG A 28 -18.05 11.75 -2.69
N LEU A 29 -18.04 10.43 -2.73
CA LEU A 29 -16.83 9.63 -2.72
C LEU A 29 -16.08 9.90 -4.03
N SER A 30 -14.94 10.57 -3.93
CA SER A 30 -14.13 10.91 -5.11
C SER A 30 -13.51 9.64 -5.66
N ARG A 31 -13.73 9.36 -6.95
CA ARG A 31 -12.96 8.35 -7.69
C ARG A 31 -11.87 9.07 -8.47
N ASN A 32 -10.64 8.98 -7.99
CA ASN A 32 -9.50 9.56 -8.67
C ASN A 32 -8.91 8.55 -9.69
N LYS A 33 -8.98 8.87 -10.99
CA LYS A 33 -8.42 8.03 -12.06
C LYS A 33 -6.89 7.91 -12.01
N ASN A 34 -6.22 8.88 -11.38
CA ASN A 34 -4.76 8.94 -11.24
C ASN A 34 -4.25 8.11 -10.06
N LEU A 35 -5.14 7.64 -9.18
CA LEU A 35 -4.76 6.77 -8.07
C LEU A 35 -4.49 5.35 -8.56
N LYS A 36 -3.30 5.15 -9.13
CA LYS A 36 -2.86 3.88 -9.70
C LYS A 36 -2.14 3.03 -8.65
N ALA A 37 -2.14 1.72 -8.86
CA ALA A 37 -1.46 0.76 -8.00
C ALA A 37 0.03 1.09 -7.73
N PRO A 38 0.86 1.48 -8.73
CA PRO A 38 2.28 1.79 -8.47
C PRO A 38 2.50 2.96 -7.50
N TRP A 39 1.61 3.96 -7.53
CA TRP A 39 1.70 5.09 -6.61
C TRP A 39 1.31 4.67 -5.19
N LEU A 40 0.27 3.83 -5.06
CA LEU A 40 -0.16 3.27 -3.77
C LEU A 40 0.92 2.38 -3.15
N VAL A 41 1.64 1.60 -3.95
CA VAL A 41 2.73 0.76 -3.46
C VAL A 41 3.78 1.63 -2.78
N LYS A 42 4.30 2.66 -3.46
CA LYS A 42 5.32 3.56 -2.91
C LYS A 42 4.87 4.26 -1.64
N GLN A 43 3.59 4.62 -1.53
CA GLN A 43 3.10 5.37 -0.38
C GLN A 43 2.78 4.48 0.83
N TYR A 44 2.45 3.20 0.60
CA TYR A 44 2.06 2.27 1.65
C TYR A 44 3.08 1.15 1.89
N GLU A 45 4.25 1.21 1.27
CA GLU A 45 5.28 0.16 1.35
C GLU A 45 5.65 -0.18 2.80
N ASP A 46 5.96 0.84 3.60
CA ASP A 46 6.35 0.64 5.01
C ASP A 46 5.22 0.04 5.85
N ARG A 47 3.97 0.42 5.59
CA ARG A 47 2.83 -0.18 6.28
C ARG A 47 2.63 -1.64 5.86
N VAL A 48 2.82 -1.96 4.58
CA VAL A 48 2.76 -3.35 4.07
C VAL A 48 3.89 -4.21 4.67
N ARG A 49 5.08 -3.65 4.88
CA ARG A 49 6.20 -4.34 5.54
C ARG A 49 5.84 -4.75 6.98
N ILE A 50 5.17 -3.88 7.73
CA ILE A 50 4.77 -4.15 9.12
C ILE A 50 3.62 -5.17 9.16
N THR A 51 2.65 -5.04 8.25
CA THR A 51 1.46 -5.90 8.20
C THR A 51 1.35 -6.63 6.86
N PRO A 52 2.10 -7.72 6.64
CA PRO A 52 2.10 -8.42 5.34
C PRO A 52 0.78 -9.13 5.03
N LYS A 53 -0.02 -9.49 6.05
CA LYS A 53 -1.34 -10.12 5.89
C LYS A 53 -2.49 -9.11 5.84
N TRP A 54 -2.26 -7.92 5.30
CA TRP A 54 -3.26 -6.86 5.26
C TRP A 54 -4.48 -7.26 4.43
N LYS A 55 -5.70 -7.13 4.99
CA LYS A 55 -6.92 -7.44 4.22
C LYS A 55 -7.20 -6.34 3.20
N LEU A 56 -7.74 -6.74 2.05
CA LEU A 56 -8.04 -5.81 0.95
C LEU A 56 -9.07 -4.73 1.34
N LYS A 57 -10.09 -5.12 2.13
CA LYS A 57 -11.11 -4.18 2.62
C LYS A 57 -10.50 -3.10 3.52
N GLU A 58 -9.73 -3.54 4.51
CA GLU A 58 -9.01 -2.65 5.45
C GLU A 58 -8.06 -1.71 4.68
N PHE A 59 -7.31 -2.22 3.71
CA PHE A 59 -6.44 -1.40 2.88
C PHE A 59 -7.22 -0.32 2.10
N GLY A 60 -8.36 -0.69 1.50
CA GLY A 60 -9.22 0.27 0.81
C GLY A 60 -9.85 1.32 1.73
N GLU A 61 -10.23 0.93 2.94
CA GLU A 61 -10.77 1.84 3.97
C GLU A 61 -9.71 2.82 4.46
N ILE A 62 -8.48 2.36 4.67
CA ILE A 62 -7.37 3.22 5.10
C ILE A 62 -7.03 4.24 4.02
N VAL A 63 -6.98 3.84 2.75
CA VAL A 63 -6.77 4.81 1.68
C VAL A 63 -7.95 5.78 1.55
N LEU A 64 -9.17 5.32 1.81
CA LEU A 64 -10.33 6.20 1.85
C LEU A 64 -10.21 7.24 2.98
N ILE A 65 -9.71 6.84 4.15
CA ILE A 65 -9.50 7.75 5.29
C ILE A 65 -8.35 8.74 4.98
N ASP A 66 -7.24 8.25 4.44
CA ASP A 66 -6.04 9.05 4.20
C ASP A 66 -6.20 10.04 3.02
N LEU A 67 -6.87 9.62 1.95
CA LEU A 67 -6.94 10.37 0.68
C LEU A 67 -8.36 10.82 0.30
N ASN A 68 -9.37 10.47 1.09
CA ASN A 68 -10.79 10.75 0.81
C ASN A 68 -11.24 10.22 -0.57
N CYS A 69 -10.56 9.19 -1.08
CA CYS A 69 -10.74 8.64 -2.41
C CYS A 69 -11.07 7.15 -2.37
N GLN A 70 -12.05 6.73 -3.17
CA GLN A 70 -12.38 5.31 -3.33
C GLN A 70 -11.49 4.66 -4.39
N ILE A 71 -10.97 3.49 -4.03
CA ILE A 71 -10.18 2.62 -4.92
C ILE A 71 -11.07 1.48 -5.41
N SER A 72 -10.88 1.06 -6.66
CA SER A 72 -11.46 -0.19 -7.14
C SER A 72 -10.82 -1.40 -6.46
N HIS A 73 -11.61 -2.42 -6.18
CA HIS A 73 -11.12 -3.68 -5.58
C HIS A 73 -9.92 -4.28 -6.35
N SER A 74 -9.93 -4.18 -7.68
CA SER A 74 -8.82 -4.63 -8.54
C SER A 74 -7.53 -3.83 -8.35
N ALA A 75 -7.62 -2.52 -8.17
CA ALA A 75 -6.45 -1.67 -7.93
C ALA A 75 -5.89 -1.88 -6.52
N THR A 76 -6.76 -2.05 -5.52
CA THR A 76 -6.41 -2.45 -4.15
C THR A 76 -5.64 -3.77 -4.13
N TYR A 77 -6.13 -4.78 -4.87
CA TYR A 77 -5.47 -6.06 -5.00
C TYR A 77 -4.09 -5.96 -5.65
N ARG A 78 -3.99 -5.27 -6.78
CA ARG A 78 -2.72 -5.07 -7.49
C ARG A 78 -1.71 -4.30 -6.64
N ALA A 79 -2.14 -3.25 -5.95
CA ALA A 79 -1.28 -2.48 -5.07
C ALA A 79 -0.73 -3.35 -3.93
N ARG A 80 -1.59 -4.12 -3.26
CA ARG A 80 -1.15 -5.03 -2.19
C ARG A 80 -0.18 -6.09 -2.70
N LYS A 81 -0.50 -6.73 -3.83
CA LYS A 81 0.35 -7.77 -4.43
C LYS A 81 1.72 -7.21 -4.79
N ASN A 82 1.76 -6.10 -5.53
CA ASN A 82 3.01 -5.49 -5.95
C ASN A 82 3.86 -5.04 -4.76
N ALA A 83 3.24 -4.48 -3.72
CA ALA A 83 3.97 -4.09 -2.51
C ALA A 83 4.59 -5.30 -1.79
N LEU A 84 3.88 -6.43 -1.72
CA LEU A 84 4.44 -7.67 -1.17
C LEU A 84 5.59 -8.23 -2.02
N ASP A 85 5.44 -8.20 -3.35
CA ASP A 85 6.47 -8.66 -4.28
C ASP A 85 7.74 -7.79 -4.15
N GLU A 86 7.62 -6.46 -4.10
CA GLU A 86 8.76 -5.55 -3.90
C GLU A 86 9.47 -5.77 -2.55
N VAL A 87 8.70 -5.98 -1.48
CA VAL A 87 9.25 -6.28 -0.15
C VAL A 87 10.01 -7.61 -0.14
N ASN A 88 9.46 -8.65 -0.79
CA ASN A 88 10.10 -9.96 -0.88
C ASN A 88 11.37 -9.94 -1.74
N CYS A 89 11.35 -9.26 -2.89
CA CYS A 89 12.54 -9.06 -3.72
C CYS A 89 13.64 -8.34 -2.94
N SER A 90 13.28 -7.32 -2.15
CA SER A 90 14.25 -6.62 -1.29
C SER A 90 14.89 -7.55 -0.25
N TYR A 91 14.14 -8.50 0.31
CA TYR A 91 14.70 -9.48 1.23
C TYR A 91 15.69 -10.42 0.55
N GLU A 92 15.34 -10.97 -0.62
CA GLU A 92 16.21 -11.85 -1.38
C GLU A 92 17.55 -11.18 -1.72
N GLU A 93 17.51 -9.93 -2.19
CA GLU A 93 18.71 -9.12 -2.46
C GLU A 93 19.58 -8.92 -1.21
N LYS A 94 18.96 -8.69 -0.04
CA LYS A 94 19.67 -8.55 1.23
C LYS A 94 20.29 -9.87 1.68
N PHE A 95 19.58 -10.99 1.51
CA PHE A 95 20.07 -12.32 1.87
C PHE A 95 21.24 -12.77 0.98
N LEU A 96 21.22 -12.44 -0.32
CA LEU A 96 22.35 -12.65 -1.23
C LEU A 96 23.64 -11.99 -0.71
N ARG A 97 23.53 -10.83 -0.05
CA ARG A 97 24.69 -10.13 0.53
C ARG A 97 25.26 -10.80 1.79
N LEU A 98 24.52 -11.68 2.47
CA LEU A 98 25.04 -12.37 3.66
C LEU A 98 26.33 -13.15 3.36
N ARG A 99 26.41 -13.78 2.18
CA ARG A 99 27.60 -14.51 1.76
C ARG A 99 28.83 -13.59 1.66
N ASN A 100 28.64 -12.40 1.09
CA ASN A 100 29.69 -11.40 0.99
C ASN A 100 30.09 -10.89 2.38
N TYR A 101 29.12 -10.72 3.29
CA TYR A 101 29.37 -10.30 4.66
C TYR A 101 30.20 -11.33 5.44
N VAL A 102 29.87 -12.63 5.32
CA VAL A 102 30.67 -13.71 5.91
C VAL A 102 32.10 -13.68 5.38
N TYR A 103 32.27 -13.48 4.08
CA TYR A 103 33.60 -13.38 3.46
C TYR A 103 34.38 -12.16 3.98
N GLU A 104 33.74 -11.01 4.12
CA GLU A 104 34.36 -9.79 4.68
C GLU A 104 34.70 -9.95 6.17
N ILE A 105 33.89 -10.65 6.96
CA ILE A 105 34.24 -11.00 8.34
C ILE A 105 35.49 -11.89 8.37
N LEU A 106 35.53 -12.95 7.56
CA LEU A 106 36.67 -13.85 7.49
C LEU A 106 37.96 -13.11 7.07
N ARG A 107 37.84 -12.21 6.08
CA ARG A 107 38.94 -11.35 5.61
C ARG A 107 39.40 -10.35 6.66
N SER A 108 38.48 -9.68 7.34
CA SER A 108 38.81 -8.64 8.32
C SER A 108 39.36 -9.21 9.63
N ASN A 109 39.01 -10.46 9.93
CA ASN A 109 39.34 -11.12 11.20
C ASN A 109 40.37 -12.25 11.05
N ILE A 110 41.27 -12.15 10.05
CA ILE A 110 42.34 -13.13 9.77
C ILE A 110 43.13 -13.52 11.03
N GLY A 111 43.35 -12.59 11.98
CA GLY A 111 44.06 -12.85 13.23
C GLY A 111 43.22 -13.40 14.39
N ARG A 112 41.89 -13.17 14.42
CA ARG A 112 41.06 -13.53 15.59
C ARG A 112 40.29 -14.83 15.39
N THR A 113 39.95 -15.20 14.16
CA THR A 113 39.19 -16.43 13.84
C THR A 113 39.93 -17.71 14.28
N GLY A 114 41.27 -17.74 14.19
CA GLY A 114 42.06 -18.83 14.75
C GLY A 114 41.99 -18.91 16.27
N GLN A 115 41.80 -17.78 16.97
CA GLN A 115 41.77 -17.72 18.42
C GLN A 115 40.47 -18.29 19.01
N TYR A 116 39.32 -18.04 18.36
CA TYR A 116 38.02 -18.58 18.82
C TYR A 116 37.93 -20.10 18.61
N MET A 117 38.44 -20.62 17.48
CA MET A 117 38.52 -22.08 17.25
C MET A 117 39.52 -22.79 18.20
N LEU A 118 40.61 -22.14 18.61
CA LEU A 118 41.56 -22.67 19.59
C LEU A 118 41.02 -22.63 21.03
N LEU A 119 40.12 -21.69 21.35
CA LEU A 119 39.46 -21.61 22.66
C LEU A 119 38.39 -22.71 22.82
N GLU A 120 37.60 -22.98 21.78
CA GLU A 120 36.58 -24.04 21.81
C GLU A 120 37.15 -25.46 21.85
N SER A 121 38.35 -25.67 21.30
CA SER A 121 39.06 -26.96 21.37
C SER A 121 39.66 -27.23 22.75
N ARG A 122 40.01 -26.20 23.53
CA ARG A 122 40.46 -26.34 24.93
C ARG A 122 39.31 -26.65 25.91
N GLN A 123 38.10 -26.15 25.63
CA GLN A 123 36.92 -26.37 26.47
C GLN A 123 36.36 -27.81 26.36
N ARG A 124 36.61 -28.51 25.25
CA ARG A 124 36.16 -29.90 25.02
C ARG A 124 37.06 -30.96 25.66
N VAL A 125 38.28 -30.61 26.06
CA VAL A 125 39.25 -31.53 26.68
C VAL A 125 39.15 -31.51 28.21
N THR A 126 38.35 -30.59 28.77
CA THR A 126 38.20 -30.38 30.22
C THR A 126 36.85 -30.86 30.79
N GLN A 127 36.03 -31.55 29.97
CA GLN A 127 34.84 -32.31 30.40
C GLN A 127 35.07 -33.80 30.11
#